data_AF-A0A5E6N8B8-F1
#
_entry.id   AF-A0A5E6N8B8-F1
#
_cell.length_a   1.000
_cell.length_b   1.000
_cell.length_c   1.000
_cell.angle_alpha   90.00
_cell.angle_beta   90.00
_cell.angle_gamma   90.00
#
_symmetry.space_group_name_H-M   'P 1'
#
loop_
_entity.id
_entity.type
_entity.pdbx_description
1 polymer ?
#
loop_
_entity_poly.entity_id
_entity_poly.type
_entity_poly.pdbx_seq_one_letter_code
_entity_poly.pdbx_strand_id
1 'polypeptide(L)' 'MDEAAYVKASFLTSVAKGEQTCNAISQEQATFLLGTMMGGYNITPLIELLDIDTNRANRLRCPV' A
#
# COMPACT_ATOMS: atom_id res chain seq x y z
N MET A 1 -17.34 10.52 3.95
CA MET A 1 -15.97 10.15 3.54
C MET A 1 -15.02 10.89 4.46
N ASP A 2 -14.18 10.16 5.17
CA ASP A 2 -13.30 10.70 6.21
C ASP A 2 -11.99 11.19 5.62
N GLU A 3 -11.66 12.45 5.86
CA GLU A 3 -10.47 13.13 5.34
C GLU A 3 -9.18 12.48 5.89
N ALA A 4 -9.23 11.93 7.11
CA ALA A 4 -8.12 11.20 7.69
C ALA A 4 -7.81 9.90 6.92
N ALA A 5 -8.84 9.21 6.42
CA ALA A 5 -8.66 8.01 5.60
C ALA A 5 -8.00 8.34 4.25
N TYR A 6 -8.33 9.49 3.65
CA TYR A 6 -7.69 9.94 2.42
C TYR A 6 -6.20 10.24 2.64
N VAL A 7 -5.86 11.01 3.69
CA VAL A 7 -4.45 11.32 4.02
C VAL A 7 -3.65 10.07 4.31
N LYS A 8 -4.23 9.12 5.07
CA LYS A 8 -3.59 7.83 5.37
C LYS A 8 -3.35 7.00 4.10
N ALA A 9 -4.34 6.89 3.22
CA ALA A 9 -4.20 6.15 1.97
C ALA A 9 -3.14 6.78 1.06
N SER A 10 -3.14 8.11 0.94
CA SER A 10 -2.14 8.85 0.15
C SER A 10 -0.72 8.60 0.67
N PHE A 11 -0.49 8.76 1.98
CA PHE A 11 0.82 8.51 2.59
C PHE A 11 1.30 7.07 2.38
N LEU A 12 0.45 6.07 2.67
CA LEU A 12 0.82 4.67 2.49
C LEU A 12 1.10 4.35 1.02
N THR A 13 0.40 5.00 0.09
CA THR A 13 0.62 4.82 -1.35
C THR A 13 2.00 5.34 -1.75
N SER A 14 2.38 6.55 -1.34
CA SER A 14 3.70 7.11 -1.64
C SER A 14 4.83 6.27 -1.04
N VAL A 15 4.64 5.69 0.15
CA VAL A 15 5.61 4.76 0.74
C VAL A 15 5.66 3.46 -0.07
N ALA A 16 4.52 2.88 -0.44
CA ALA A 16 4.46 1.64 -1.21
C ALA A 16 5.05 1.77 -2.63
N LYS A 17 4.98 2.96 -3.24
CA LYS A 17 5.62 3.28 -4.52
C LYS A 17 7.11 3.59 -4.41
N GLY A 18 7.62 3.82 -3.19
CA GLY A 18 8.99 4.27 -2.96
C GLY A 18 9.23 5.75 -3.26
N GLU A 19 8.17 6.54 -3.46
CA GLU A 19 8.22 8.00 -3.61
C GLU A 19 8.57 8.69 -2.29
N GLN A 20 8.15 8.09 -1.18
CA GLN A 20 8.45 8.56 0.17
C GLN A 20 9.13 7.46 0.98
N THR A 21 10.25 7.80 1.62
CA THR A 21 10.96 6.88 2.51
C THR A 21 10.41 6.99 3.94
N CYS A 22 10.29 5.85 4.61
CA CYS A 22 9.88 5.79 6.00
C CYS A 22 10.73 4.74 6.72
N ASN A 23 11.38 5.11 7.82
CA ASN A 23 12.20 4.16 8.60
C ASN A 23 11.33 3.17 9.40
N ALA A 24 10.05 3.47 9.60
CA ALA A 24 9.14 2.68 10.43
C ALA A 24 8.42 1.56 9.66
N ILE A 25 8.19 1.75 8.35
CA ILE A 25 7.44 0.81 7.51
C ILE A 25 8.14 0.61 6.17
N SER A 26 8.28 -0.65 5.74
CA SER A 26 8.77 -0.99 4.40
C SER A 26 7.68 -0.80 3.34
N GLN A 27 8.08 -0.80 2.05
CA GLN A 27 7.13 -0.73 0.92
C GLN A 27 6.11 -1.88 0.99
N GLU A 28 6.57 -3.09 1.30
CA GLU A 28 5.71 -4.28 1.48
C GLU A 28 4.70 -4.10 2.62
N GLN A 29 5.14 -3.55 3.76
CA GLN A 29 4.26 -3.27 4.90
C GLN A 29 3.25 -2.17 4.58
N ALA A 30 3.63 -1.14 3.82
CA ALA A 30 2.73 -0.09 3.38
C ALA A 30 1.62 -0.65 2.46
N THR A 31 1.98 -1.50 1.49
CA THR A 31 1.02 -2.23 0.64
C THR A 31 0.08 -3.10 1.46
N PHE A 32 0.59 -3.83 2.45
CA PHE A 32 -0.24 -4.64 3.35
C PHE A 32 -1.23 -3.79 4.15
N LEU A 33 -0.77 -2.69 4.76
CA LEU A 33 -1.61 -1.77 5.53
C LEU A 33 -2.70 -1.13 4.67
N LEU A 34 -2.38 -0.75 3.42
CA LEU A 34 -3.38 -0.30 2.43
C LEU A 34 -4.46 -1.36 2.21
N GLY A 35 -4.10 -2.64 2.09
CA GLY A 35 -5.04 -3.75 1.95
C GLY A 35 -5.96 -3.94 3.17
N THR A 36 -5.53 -3.56 4.37
CA THR A 36 -6.35 -3.64 5.60
C THR A 36 -7.31 -2.46 5.78
N MET A 37 -7.14 -1.37 5.02
CA MET A 37 -8.03 -0.21 5.14
C MET A 37 -9.43 -0.57 4.65
N MET A 38 -10.43 -0.44 5.53
CA MET A 38 -11.83 -0.49 5.10
C MET A 38 -12.22 0.88 4.54
N GLY A 39 -12.32 0.99 3.22
CA GLY A 39 -12.68 2.23 2.54
C GLY A 39 -12.56 2.12 1.02
N GLY A 40 -12.92 3.16 0.28
CA GLY A 40 -12.75 3.22 -1.18
C GLY A 40 -11.38 3.76 -1.62
N TYR A 41 -10.68 4.49 -0.74
CA TYR A 41 -9.45 5.23 -1.08
C TYR A 41 -8.23 4.33 -1.32
N ASN A 42 -8.27 3.07 -0.90
CA ASN A 42 -7.18 2.11 -1.11
C ASN A 42 -7.31 1.33 -2.43
N ILE A 43 -8.47 1.36 -3.11
CA ILE A 43 -8.70 0.54 -4.31
C ILE A 43 -7.79 0.97 -5.47
N THR A 44 -7.83 2.24 -5.87
CA THR A 44 -7.00 2.75 -6.98
C THR A 44 -5.50 2.57 -6.71
N PRO A 45 -4.98 2.92 -5.51
CA PRO A 45 -3.59 2.62 -5.16
C PRO A 45 -3.24 1.13 -5.26
N LEU A 46 -4.08 0.24 -4.72
CA LEU A 46 -3.80 -1.20 -4.74
C LEU A 46 -3.73 -1.75 -6.17
N ILE A 47 -4.54 -1.22 -7.10
CA ILE A 47 -4.46 -1.59 -8.52
C ILE A 47 -3.13 -1.11 -9.12
N GLU A 48 -2.75 0.14 -8.91
CA GLU A 48 -1.49 0.70 -9.42
C GLU A 48 -0.26 -0.04 -8.87
N LEU A 49 -0.33 -0.52 -7.63
CA LEU A 49 0.75 -1.26 -6.98
C LEU A 49 0.98 -2.67 -7.59
N LEU A 50 0.03 -3.22 -8.37
CA LEU A 50 0.20 -4.52 -9.07
C LEU A 50 1.21 -4.45 -10.23
N ASP A 51 1.44 -3.27 -10.78
CA ASP A 51 2.38 -3.05 -11.87
C ASP A 51 3.83 -2.89 -11.39
N ILE A 52 4.05 -2.78 -10.07
CA ILE A 52 5.38 -2.62 -9.46
C ILE A 52 5.99 -3.99 -9.17
N ASP A 53 7.15 -4.28 -9.78
CA ASP A 53 7.83 -5.57 -9.64
C ASP A 53 8.22 -5.91 -8.18
N THR A 54 8.52 -4.90 -7.36
CA THR A 54 8.79 -5.09 -5.91
C THR A 54 7.61 -5.74 -5.18
N ASN A 55 6.36 -5.37 -5.52
CA ASN A 55 5.17 -5.96 -4.90
C ASN A 55 4.82 -7.34 -5.49
N ARG A 56 5.21 -7.62 -6.74
CA ARG A 56 4.98 -8.94 -7.38
C ARG A 56 5.74 -10.07 -6.69
N ALA A 57 6.89 -9.78 -6.08
CA ALA A 57 7.67 -10.75 -5.29
C ALA A 57 6.92 -11.25 -4.04
N ASN A 58 5.92 -10.51 -3.54
CA ASN A 58 5.16 -10.87 -2.34
C ASN A 58 4.12 -11.99 -2.58
N ARG A 59 3.93 -12.41 -3.84
CA ARG A 59 3.02 -13.51 -4.23
C ARG A 59 3.43 -14.88 -3.64
N LEU A 60 4.67 -15.02 -3.18
CA LEU A 60 5.22 -16.26 -2.63
C LEU A 60 4.93 -16.47 -1.12
N ARG A 61 4.24 -15.55 -0.45
CA ARG A 61 3.91 -15.65 0.98
C ARG A 61 2.46 -15.99 1.31
N CYS A 62 1.66 -16.47 0.34
CA CYS A 62 0.39 -17.09 0.70
C CYS A 62 0.69 -18.44 1.39
N PRO A 63 0.45 -18.58 2.71
CA PRO A 63 0.52 -19.87 3.36
C PRO A 63 -0.80 -20.59 3.05
N VAL A 64 -0.86 -21.27 1.92
CA VAL A 64 -1.76 -22.41 1.75
C VAL A 64 -0.97 -23.69 1.98
#